data_AF-A0A6G2VTC1-F1
#
_entry.id   AF-A0A6G2VTC1-F1
#
_cell.length_a   1.000
_cell.length_b   1.000
_cell.length_c   1.000
_cell.angle_alpha   90.00
_cell.angle_beta   90.00
_cell.angle_gamma   90.00
#
_symmetry.space_group_name_H-M   'P 1'
#
loop_
_entity.id
_entity.type
_entity.pdbx_description
1 polymer ?
#
loop_
_entity_poly.entity_id
_entity_poly.type
_entity_poly.pdbx_seq_one_letter_code
_entity_poly.pdbx_strand_id
1 'polypeptide(L)'
;MADPDTPFAVVDVHRTRRNIARLRARADRLGVTLRPHVKTAKSPDAALLLHDGTPGPVTVSTLAEAEAFAAAGHRDLTYAVGVAPHKLPRVVALSRRGVTLRVLLDSTEQATFVASAAREAGVAL
;
A
#
# COMPACT_ATOMS: atom_id res chain seq x y z
N MET A 1 -15.39 -11.90 25.35
CA MET A 1 -14.02 -11.77 24.80
C MET A 1 -13.27 -12.99 25.25
N ALA A 2 -12.50 -13.65 24.37
CA ALA A 2 -11.48 -14.58 24.83
C ALA A 2 -10.54 -13.81 25.78
N ASP A 3 -9.99 -14.49 26.78
CA ASP A 3 -9.02 -13.94 27.74
C ASP A 3 -7.62 -14.36 27.29
N PRO A 4 -6.98 -13.62 26.36
CA PRO A 4 -5.64 -13.97 25.90
C PRO A 4 -4.60 -13.64 26.97
N ASP A 5 -3.57 -14.47 27.05
CA ASP A 5 -2.41 -14.17 27.90
C ASP A 5 -1.80 -12.81 27.53
N THR A 6 -1.42 -12.04 28.56
CA THR A 6 -0.79 -10.73 28.38
C THR A 6 0.73 -10.85 28.21
N PRO A 7 1.37 -10.00 27.38
CA PRO A 7 0.79 -8.83 26.70
C PRO A 7 0.21 -9.13 25.32
N PHE A 8 -0.91 -8.48 24.99
CA PHE A 8 -1.50 -8.46 23.65
C PHE A 8 -1.88 -7.04 23.21
N ALA A 9 -1.91 -6.81 21.90
CA ALA A 9 -2.37 -5.54 21.33
C ALA A 9 -3.85 -5.62 20.99
N VAL A 10 -4.64 -4.65 21.45
CA VAL A 10 -6.08 -4.56 21.14
C VAL A 10 -6.37 -3.31 20.31
N VAL A 11 -7.25 -3.46 19.31
CA VAL A 11 -7.72 -2.35 18.48
C VAL A 11 -9.23 -2.20 18.67
N ASP A 12 -9.65 -1.04 19.17
CA ASP A 12 -11.07 -0.67 19.25
C ASP A 12 -11.59 -0.35 17.84
N VAL A 13 -12.35 -1.29 17.26
CA VAL A 13 -12.90 -1.17 15.90
C VAL A 13 -13.85 0.03 15.76
N HIS A 14 -14.56 0.41 16.82
CA HIS A 14 -15.46 1.57 16.78
C HIS A 14 -14.67 2.88 16.72
N ARG A 15 -13.57 3.00 17.48
CA ARG A 15 -12.64 4.13 17.35
C ARG A 15 -12.00 4.18 15.96
N THR A 16 -11.56 3.03 15.43
CA THR A 16 -10.99 2.95 14.09
C THR A 16 -11.96 3.43 13.03
N ARG A 17 -13.21 2.95 13.03
CA ARG A 17 -14.25 3.40 12.09
C ARG A 17 -14.54 4.90 12.20
N ARG A 18 -14.61 5.46 13.41
CA ARG A 18 -14.76 6.92 13.61
C ARG A 18 -13.60 7.72 13.03
N ASN A 19 -12.37 7.25 13.24
CA ASN A 19 -11.16 7.89 12.69
C ASN A 19 -11.17 7.90 11.15
N ILE A 20 -11.55 6.77 10.55
CA ILE A 20 -11.65 6.61 9.09
C ILE A 20 -12.74 7.54 8.54
N ALA A 21 -13.94 7.52 9.11
CA ALA A 21 -15.06 8.38 8.67
C ALA A 21 -14.69 9.87 8.73
N ARG A 22 -14.00 10.31 9.80
CA ARG A 22 -13.52 11.68 9.94
C ARG A 22 -12.56 12.08 8.81
N LEU A 23 -11.63 11.19 8.46
CA LEU A 23 -10.64 11.46 7.41
C LEU A 23 -11.28 11.46 6.01
N ARG A 24 -12.18 10.49 5.73
CA ARG A 24 -12.92 10.45 4.47
C ARG A 24 -13.76 11.71 4.26
N ALA A 25 -14.57 12.11 5.25
CA ALA A 25 -15.38 13.32 5.15
C ALA A 25 -14.55 14.58 4.88
N ARG A 26 -13.31 14.64 5.37
CA ARG A 26 -12.38 15.73 5.06
C ARG A 26 -11.87 15.66 3.62
N ALA A 27 -11.49 14.48 3.14
CA ALA A 27 -11.04 14.27 1.76
C ALA A 27 -12.15 14.60 0.75
N ASP A 28 -13.38 14.18 1.05
CA ASP A 28 -14.57 14.44 0.22
C ASP A 28 -14.83 15.94 0.06
N ARG A 29 -14.77 16.70 1.18
CA ARG A 29 -14.92 18.17 1.14
C ARG A 29 -13.82 18.87 0.34
N LEU A 30 -12.64 18.27 0.24
CA LEU A 30 -11.51 18.81 -0.53
C LEU A 30 -11.52 18.32 -1.99
N GLY A 31 -12.40 17.39 -2.36
CA GLY A 31 -12.45 16.80 -3.70
C GLY A 31 -11.20 15.97 -4.03
N VAL A 32 -10.54 15.38 -3.03
CA VAL A 32 -9.30 14.62 -3.21
C VAL A 32 -9.50 13.13 -2.91
N THR A 33 -8.79 12.28 -3.65
CA THR A 33 -8.78 10.83 -3.39
C THR A 33 -7.94 10.50 -2.17
N LEU A 34 -8.49 9.72 -1.24
CA LEU A 34 -7.75 9.24 -0.09
C LEU A 34 -6.91 7.99 -0.46
N ARG A 35 -5.59 8.07 -0.26
CA ARG A 35 -4.67 6.92 -0.33
C ARG A 35 -3.97 6.72 1.01
N PRO A 36 -4.58 5.99 1.95
CA PRO A 36 -4.03 5.84 3.30
C PRO A 36 -2.69 5.10 3.28
N HIS A 37 -1.79 5.51 4.17
CA HIS A 37 -0.55 4.79 4.38
C HIS A 37 -0.76 3.67 5.40
N VAL A 38 -0.59 2.41 4.97
CA VAL A 38 -0.91 1.23 5.79
C VAL A 38 0.22 0.78 6.73
N LYS A 39 1.34 1.52 6.79
CA LYS A 39 2.51 1.17 7.64
C LYS A 39 2.19 1.12 9.13
N THR A 40 1.13 1.80 9.58
CA THR A 40 0.73 1.86 10.98
C THR A 40 0.15 0.52 11.46
N ALA A 41 -0.74 -0.08 10.68
CA ALA A 41 -1.43 -1.32 11.06
C ALA A 41 -0.83 -2.56 10.40
N LYS A 42 -0.30 -2.41 9.17
CA LYS A 42 0.25 -3.51 8.33
C LYS A 42 -0.68 -4.72 8.23
N SER A 43 -1.99 -4.49 8.27
CA SER A 43 -3.03 -5.51 8.29
C SER A 43 -4.00 -5.28 7.11
N PRO A 44 -4.17 -6.27 6.21
CA PRO A 44 -5.19 -6.21 5.17
C PRO A 44 -6.60 -6.04 5.73
N ASP A 45 -6.95 -6.75 6.82
CA ASP A 45 -8.27 -6.64 7.45
C ASP A 45 -8.55 -5.22 7.95
N ALA A 46 -7.56 -4.58 8.57
CA ALA A 46 -7.68 -3.18 8.96
C ALA A 46 -7.81 -2.24 7.75
N ALA A 47 -7.17 -2.57 6.63
CA ALA A 47 -7.24 -1.76 5.42
C ALA A 47 -8.57 -1.90 4.65
N LEU A 48 -9.27 -3.03 4.75
CA LEU A 48 -10.62 -3.16 4.21
C LEU A 48 -11.59 -2.16 4.85
N LEU A 49 -11.39 -1.84 6.13
CA LEU A 49 -12.18 -0.80 6.81
C LEU A 49 -12.00 0.59 6.17
N LEU A 50 -10.88 0.83 5.47
CA LEU A 50 -10.59 2.12 4.81
C LEU A 50 -11.42 2.33 3.56
N HIS A 51 -11.98 1.29 2.96
CA HIS A 51 -12.68 1.31 1.67
C HIS A 51 -13.94 0.43 1.69
N ASP A 52 -14.72 0.55 2.77
CA ASP A 52 -16.04 -0.07 2.95
C ASP A 52 -16.09 -1.58 2.73
N GLY A 53 -15.04 -2.27 3.19
CA GLY A 53 -14.92 -3.72 3.10
C GLY A 53 -14.29 -4.21 1.79
N THR A 54 -13.88 -3.30 0.91
CA THR A 54 -13.25 -3.66 -0.37
C THR A 54 -11.78 -3.25 -0.41
N PRO A 55 -10.93 -3.91 -1.22
CA PRO A 55 -9.57 -3.44 -1.45
C PRO A 55 -9.57 -2.14 -2.26
N GLY A 56 -9.05 -1.06 -1.67
CA GLY A 56 -8.86 0.23 -2.36
C GLY A 56 -7.39 0.67 -2.44
N PRO A 57 -7.11 1.89 -2.95
CA PRO A 57 -5.75 2.39 -3.09
C PRO A 57 -5.07 2.57 -1.74
N VAL A 58 -3.83 2.11 -1.62
CA VAL A 58 -3.02 2.25 -0.39
C VAL A 58 -1.58 2.62 -0.67
N THR A 59 -0.92 3.17 0.35
CA THR A 59 0.52 3.47 0.36
C THR A 59 1.24 2.54 1.34
N VAL A 60 2.28 1.86 0.88
CA VAL A 60 3.12 0.92 1.64
C VAL A 60 4.53 1.49 1.84
N SER A 61 5.21 1.03 2.89
CA SER A 61 6.57 1.42 3.25
C SER A 61 7.63 0.36 2.93
N THR A 62 7.20 -0.85 2.57
CA THR A 62 8.07 -1.94 2.15
C THR A 62 7.47 -2.73 1.00
N LEU A 63 8.31 -3.46 0.25
CA LEU A 63 7.80 -4.40 -0.76
C LEU A 63 7.15 -5.65 -0.14
N ALA A 64 7.53 -6.01 1.08
CA ALA A 64 6.85 -7.09 1.80
C ALA A 64 5.38 -6.72 2.09
N GLU A 65 5.13 -5.46 2.49
CA GLU A 65 3.78 -4.92 2.57
C GLU A 65 3.11 -4.93 1.19
N ALA A 66 3.78 -4.43 0.13
CA ALA A 66 3.21 -4.45 -1.23
C ALA A 66 2.74 -5.84 -1.65
N GLU A 67 3.54 -6.87 -1.40
CA GLU A 67 3.25 -8.27 -1.71
C GLU A 67 2.07 -8.82 -0.90
N ALA A 68 2.05 -8.55 0.41
CA ALA A 68 0.97 -8.98 1.30
C ALA A 68 -0.37 -8.32 0.91
N PHE A 69 -0.38 -7.01 0.66
CA PHE A 69 -1.57 -6.29 0.24
C PHE A 69 -2.04 -6.71 -1.16
N ALA A 70 -1.10 -6.99 -2.09
CA ALA A 70 -1.43 -7.55 -3.40
C ALA A 70 -2.04 -8.96 -3.31
N ALA A 71 -1.53 -9.81 -2.40
CA ALA A 71 -2.13 -11.12 -2.14
C ALA A 71 -3.54 -11.02 -1.54
N ALA A 72 -3.80 -9.97 -0.75
CA ALA A 72 -5.13 -9.64 -0.22
C ALA A 72 -6.05 -8.91 -1.22
N GLY A 73 -5.64 -8.80 -2.50
CA GLY A 73 -6.49 -8.26 -3.57
C GLY A 73 -6.33 -6.77 -3.85
N HIS A 74 -5.47 -6.04 -3.14
CA HIS A 74 -5.19 -4.64 -3.48
C HIS A 74 -4.40 -4.55 -4.78
N ARG A 75 -4.92 -3.79 -5.75
CA ARG A 75 -4.29 -3.63 -7.07
C ARG A 75 -3.64 -2.27 -7.28
N ASP A 76 -4.03 -1.26 -6.49
CA ASP A 76 -3.51 0.09 -6.60
C ASP A 76 -2.63 0.44 -5.39
N LEU A 77 -1.31 0.35 -5.57
CA LEU A 77 -0.32 0.50 -4.50
C LEU A 77 0.67 1.61 -4.81
N THR A 78 1.13 2.32 -3.77
CA THR A 78 2.29 3.21 -3.83
C THR A 78 3.34 2.75 -2.84
N TYR A 79 4.54 2.39 -3.30
CA TYR A 79 5.70 2.15 -2.44
C TYR A 79 6.41 3.48 -2.17
N ALA A 80 6.15 4.06 -0.99
CA ALA A 80 6.57 5.41 -0.63
C ALA A 80 7.96 5.45 0.04
N VAL A 81 8.92 4.74 -0.55
CA VAL A 81 10.34 4.79 -0.17
C VAL A 81 11.14 4.74 -1.47
N GLY A 82 12.26 5.49 -1.52
CA GLY A 82 13.18 5.49 -2.66
C GLY A 82 13.48 4.07 -3.14
N VAL A 83 13.22 3.81 -4.42
CA VAL A 83 13.46 2.51 -5.02
C VAL A 83 14.96 2.25 -5.14
N ALA A 84 15.36 0.99 -4.96
CA ALA A 84 16.74 0.55 -5.14
C ALA A 84 16.80 -0.47 -6.28
N PRO A 85 17.90 -0.56 -7.06
CA PRO A 85 17.98 -1.44 -8.22
C PRO A 85 17.63 -2.90 -7.92
N HIS A 86 18.17 -3.43 -6.81
CA HIS A 86 17.96 -4.82 -6.38
C HIS A 86 16.50 -5.15 -6.01
N LYS A 87 15.62 -4.14 -5.87
CA LYS A 87 14.20 -4.31 -5.57
C LYS A 87 13.33 -4.40 -6.82
N LEU A 88 13.82 -3.99 -7.98
CA LEU A 88 13.05 -3.95 -9.23
C LEU A 88 12.49 -5.31 -9.68
N PRO A 89 13.20 -6.45 -9.51
CA PRO A 89 12.62 -7.74 -9.87
C PRO A 89 11.30 -8.04 -9.14
N ARG A 90 11.19 -7.61 -7.87
CA ARG A 90 9.95 -7.74 -7.07
C ARG A 90 8.86 -6.76 -7.54
N VAL A 91 9.24 -5.55 -7.92
CA VAL A 91 8.31 -4.56 -8.50
C VAL A 91 7.73 -5.08 -9.82
N VAL A 92 8.58 -5.59 -10.71
CA VAL A 92 8.19 -6.22 -11.98
C VAL A 92 7.26 -7.42 -11.73
N ALA A 93 7.58 -8.28 -10.76
CA ALA A 93 6.75 -9.43 -10.43
C ALA A 93 5.34 -9.02 -9.97
N LEU A 94 5.20 -7.93 -9.20
CA LEU A 94 3.89 -7.38 -8.84
C LEU A 94 3.16 -6.80 -10.05
N SER A 95 3.84 -6.05 -10.91
CA SER A 95 3.27 -5.51 -12.15
C SER A 95 2.72 -6.62 -13.05
N ARG A 96 3.48 -7.70 -13.27
CA ARG A 96 3.04 -8.88 -14.03
C ARG A 96 1.84 -9.61 -13.43
N ARG A 97 1.61 -9.47 -12.13
CA ARG A 97 0.42 -10.00 -11.45
C ARG A 97 -0.81 -9.10 -11.61
N GLY A 98 -0.71 -7.99 -12.35
CA GLY A 98 -1.78 -7.01 -12.54
C GLY A 98 -1.90 -6.01 -11.38
N VAL A 99 -0.81 -5.75 -10.65
CA VAL A 99 -0.78 -4.72 -9.62
C VAL A 99 -0.17 -3.45 -10.21
N THR A 100 -0.90 -2.33 -10.15
CA THR A 100 -0.35 -1.01 -10.38
C THR A 100 0.43 -0.59 -9.14
N LEU A 101 1.74 -0.88 -9.13
CA LEU A 101 2.66 -0.45 -8.08
C LEU A 101 3.45 0.78 -8.53
N ARG A 102 3.12 1.94 -7.97
CA ARG A 102 3.92 3.17 -8.16
C ARG A 102 5.14 3.13 -7.24
N VAL A 103 6.32 3.40 -7.81
CA VAL A 103 7.57 3.53 -7.05
C VAL A 103 7.96 5.00 -6.89
N LEU A 104 8.63 5.34 -5.79
CA LEU A 104 9.18 6.68 -5.57
C LEU A 104 10.65 6.72 -5.98
N LEU A 105 11.02 7.80 -6.66
CA LEU A 105 12.39 8.13 -7.01
C LEU A 105 12.62 9.65 -6.91
N ASP A 106 13.86 10.04 -6.62
CA ASP A 106 14.32 11.41 -6.44
C ASP A 106 15.67 11.69 -7.13
N SER A 107 16.19 10.74 -7.91
CA SER A 107 17.45 10.87 -8.66
C SER A 107 17.36 10.38 -10.11
N THR A 108 18.23 10.90 -10.97
CA THR A 108 18.34 10.48 -12.38
C THR A 108 18.85 9.06 -12.52
N GLU A 109 19.73 8.61 -11.63
CA GLU A 109 20.21 7.23 -11.55
C GLU A 109 19.04 6.27 -11.27
N GLN A 110 18.15 6.65 -10.35
CA GLN A 110 16.94 5.89 -10.05
C GLN A 110 15.98 5.82 -11.24
N ALA A 111 15.75 6.94 -11.91
CA ALA A 111 14.96 6.96 -13.14
C ALA A 111 15.56 6.03 -14.21
N THR A 112 16.88 6.02 -14.35
CA THR A 112 17.60 5.20 -15.35
C THR A 112 17.38 3.71 -15.11
N PHE A 113 17.60 3.22 -13.90
CA PHE A 113 17.44 1.78 -13.65
C PHE A 113 15.96 1.33 -13.67
N VAL A 114 15.01 2.20 -13.27
CA VAL A 114 13.57 1.88 -13.37
C VAL A 114 13.18 1.73 -14.84
N ALA A 115 13.60 2.67 -15.70
CA ALA A 115 13.34 2.62 -17.13
C ALA A 115 13.98 1.40 -17.80
N SER A 116 15.22 1.03 -17.42
CA SER A 116 15.86 -0.18 -17.94
C SER A 116 15.12 -1.45 -17.51
N ALA A 117 14.75 -1.59 -16.24
CA ALA A 117 14.00 -2.75 -15.77
C ALA A 117 12.61 -2.86 -16.43
N ALA A 118 11.92 -1.74 -16.65
CA ALA A 118 10.65 -1.70 -17.37
C ALA A 118 10.79 -2.20 -18.81
N ARG A 119 11.80 -1.70 -19.55
CA ARG A 119 12.09 -2.13 -20.93
C ARG A 119 12.47 -3.61 -21.01
N GLU A 120 13.39 -4.07 -20.17
CA GLU A 120 13.85 -5.47 -20.14
C GLU A 120 12.71 -6.44 -19.81
N ALA A 121 11.83 -6.05 -18.90
CA ALA A 121 10.71 -6.88 -18.48
C ALA A 121 9.48 -6.80 -19.38
N GLY A 122 9.42 -5.82 -20.30
CA GLY A 122 8.27 -5.56 -21.16
C GLY A 122 7.02 -5.08 -20.39
N VAL A 123 7.20 -4.34 -19.30
CA VAL A 123 6.10 -3.83 -18.46
C VAL A 123 6.23 -2.32 -18.23
N ALA A 124 5.12 -1.63 -18.01
CA ALA A 124 5.14 -0.26 -17.50
C ALA A 124 5.37 -0.28 -15.99
N LEU A 125 6.37 0.47 -15.53
CA LEU A 125 6.70 0.70 -14.11
C LEU A 125 6.59 2.19 -13.77
#